data_AF-A0A945UXD6-F1
#
_entry.id   AF-A0A945UXD6-F1
#
_cell.length_a   1.000
_cell.length_b   1.000
_cell.length_c   1.000
_cell.angle_alpha   90.00
_cell.angle_beta   90.00
_cell.angle_gamma   90.00
#
_symmetry.space_group_name_H-M   'P 1'
#
loop_
_entity.id
_entity.type
_entity.pdbx_description
1 polymer ?
#
loop_
_entity_poly.entity_id
_entity_poly.type
_entity_poly.pdbx_seq_one_letter_code
_entity_poly.pdbx_strand_id
1 'polypeptide(L)'
;MWFDLPAGDHTLRMSGGMMEGAWNRDEHITDGVSISLRRESQPEGTTDLFYHYLNPREISEHRGEQSWSTSFTLNNPTRVVLEVGPGPHGNGGTDWFYFANIQFE
;
A
#
# COMPACT_ATOMS: atom_id res chain seq x y z
N MET A 1 1.76 -4.16 -7.78
CA MET A 1 2.95 -3.82 -8.60
C MET A 1 4.16 -4.54 -8.03
N TRP A 2 5.09 -5.02 -8.85
CA TRP A 2 6.32 -5.66 -8.34
C TRP A 2 7.58 -5.01 -8.89
N PHE A 3 8.66 -5.14 -8.14
CA PHE A 3 9.98 -4.59 -8.45
C PHE A 3 11.05 -5.62 -8.07
N ASP A 4 12.03 -5.84 -8.94
CA ASP A 4 13.20 -6.67 -8.61
C ASP A 4 14.32 -5.72 -8.13
N LEU A 5 14.69 -5.82 -6.85
CA LEU A 5 15.65 -4.94 -6.20
C LEU A 5 16.93 -5.69 -5.84
N PRO A 6 18.12 -5.06 -5.96
CA PRO A 6 19.37 -5.67 -5.51
C PRO A 6 19.44 -5.79 -3.98
N ALA A 7 20.41 -6.56 -3.47
CA ALA A 7 20.74 -6.51 -2.05
C ALA A 7 21.25 -5.12 -1.65
N GLY A 8 21.03 -4.75 -0.40
CA GLY A 8 21.44 -3.45 0.15
C GLY A 8 20.30 -2.73 0.88
N ASP A 9 20.60 -1.50 1.27
CA ASP A 9 19.62 -0.60 1.89
C ASP A 9 18.81 0.10 0.82
N HIS A 10 17.50 0.19 1.04
CA HIS A 10 16.54 0.82 0.14
C HIS A 10 15.66 1.77 0.92
N THR A 11 15.23 2.84 0.26
CA THR A 11 14.12 3.67 0.73
C THR A 11 13.02 3.73 -0.31
N LEU A 12 11.82 3.27 0.05
CA LEU A 12 10.62 3.50 -0.72
C LEU A 12 10.04 4.86 -0.36
N ARG A 13 9.86 5.72 -1.35
CA ARG A 13 9.02 6.92 -1.30
C ARG A 13 7.83 6.73 -2.22
N MET A 14 6.64 7.01 -1.74
CA MET A 14 5.43 6.94 -2.56
C MET A 14 4.38 7.92 -2.05
N SER A 15 3.50 8.36 -2.92
CA SER A 15 2.21 8.94 -2.55
C SER A 15 1.07 8.12 -3.11
N GLY A 16 -0.14 8.40 -2.67
CA GLY A 16 -1.33 7.70 -3.11
C GLY A 16 -2.51 8.07 -2.25
N GLY A 17 -3.70 7.73 -2.69
CA GLY A 17 -4.90 8.16 -2.01
C GLY A 17 -6.11 7.40 -2.47
N MET A 18 -7.16 7.53 -1.67
CA MET A 18 -8.48 7.10 -2.08
C MET A 18 -9.13 8.22 -2.89
N MET A 19 -9.91 7.88 -3.92
CA MET A 19 -10.72 8.84 -4.67
C MET A 19 -11.95 9.23 -3.85
N GLU A 20 -12.39 10.49 -3.95
CA GLU A 20 -13.53 11.01 -3.17
C GLU A 20 -14.79 10.14 -3.23
N GLY A 21 -15.07 9.59 -4.41
CA GLY A 21 -16.21 8.71 -4.63
C GLY A 21 -16.18 7.41 -3.81
N ALA A 22 -15.05 7.02 -3.22
CA ALA A 22 -14.92 5.84 -2.38
C ALA A 22 -15.59 6.01 -1.01
N TRP A 23 -15.64 7.24 -0.45
CA TRP A 23 -16.22 7.50 0.87
C TRP A 23 -17.42 8.46 0.88
N ASN A 24 -17.77 9.05 -0.28
CA ASN A 24 -18.80 10.08 -0.40
C ASN A 24 -20.09 9.58 -1.12
N ARG A 25 -20.44 8.29 -1.00
CA ARG A 25 -21.64 7.69 -1.62
C ARG A 25 -22.56 7.03 -0.59
N ASP A 26 -23.86 7.28 -0.66
CA ASP A 26 -24.81 6.84 0.38
C ASP A 26 -24.97 5.31 0.52
N GLU A 27 -24.85 4.55 -0.57
CA GLU A 27 -25.20 3.11 -0.55
C GLU A 27 -23.97 2.17 -0.56
N HIS A 28 -22.79 2.67 -0.95
CA HIS A 28 -21.56 1.88 -1.02
C HIS A 28 -20.36 2.75 -0.62
N ILE A 29 -20.00 2.69 0.67
CA ILE A 29 -18.87 3.40 1.27
C ILE A 29 -17.78 2.36 1.53
N THR A 30 -16.54 2.68 1.16
CA THR A 30 -15.36 1.90 1.54
C THR A 30 -15.29 1.71 3.06
N ASP A 31 -14.87 0.52 3.48
CA ASP A 31 -14.49 0.25 4.86
C ASP A 31 -13.00 0.58 5.12
N GLY A 32 -12.22 0.74 4.06
CA GLY A 32 -10.83 1.15 4.07
C GLY A 32 -10.00 0.36 3.06
N VAL A 33 -8.71 0.68 2.98
CA VAL A 33 -7.75 -0.08 2.17
C VAL A 33 -6.47 -0.33 2.94
N SER A 34 -5.88 -1.50 2.72
CA SER A 34 -4.53 -1.80 3.18
C SER A 34 -3.53 -1.51 2.07
N ILE A 35 -2.39 -0.95 2.42
CA ILE A 35 -1.27 -0.68 1.53
C ILE A 35 -0.09 -1.45 2.10
N SER A 36 0.50 -2.35 1.33
CA SER A 36 1.61 -3.18 1.81
C SER A 36 2.75 -3.25 0.80
N LEU A 37 3.98 -3.22 1.31
CA LEU A 37 5.18 -3.63 0.58
C LEU A 37 5.66 -4.93 1.20
N ARG A 38 5.80 -5.98 0.38
CA ARG A 38 6.22 -7.31 0.85
C ARG A 38 7.38 -7.79 0.02
N ARG A 39 8.40 -8.40 0.63
CA ARG A 39 9.40 -9.18 -0.12
C ARG A 39 8.91 -10.60 -0.32
N GLU A 40 9.13 -11.15 -1.50
CA GLU A 40 8.95 -12.58 -1.77
C GLU A 40 10.28 -13.28 -1.52
N SER A 41 10.37 -14.10 -0.48
CA SER A 41 11.53 -14.97 -0.24
C SER A 41 11.10 -16.42 -0.49
N GLN A 42 11.81 -17.15 -1.34
CA GLN A 42 11.69 -18.62 -1.38
C GLN A 42 12.87 -19.23 -0.62
N PRO A 43 12.68 -20.23 0.26
CA PRO A 43 11.41 -20.88 0.65
C PRO A 43 10.65 -20.17 1.80
N GLU A 44 11.17 -19.05 2.30
CA GLU A 44 10.75 -18.42 3.57
C GLU A 44 9.36 -17.74 3.55
N GLY A 45 8.72 -17.63 2.38
CA GLY A 45 7.44 -16.97 2.19
C GLY A 45 7.53 -15.46 2.01
N THR A 46 6.41 -14.76 2.21
CA THR A 46 6.36 -13.30 2.12
C THR A 46 6.67 -12.64 3.46
N THR A 47 7.52 -11.62 3.48
CA THR A 47 7.76 -10.77 4.66
C THR A 47 7.29 -9.34 4.39
N ASP A 48 6.53 -8.76 5.30
CA ASP A 48 6.11 -7.36 5.20
C ASP A 48 7.29 -6.42 5.51
N LEU A 49 7.53 -5.48 4.61
CA LEU A 49 8.51 -4.39 4.73
C LEU A 49 7.82 -3.07 5.10
N PHE A 50 6.55 -2.94 4.75
CA PHE A 50 5.70 -1.79 5.06
C PHE A 50 4.25 -2.21 5.07
N TYR A 51 3.49 -1.62 5.99
CA TYR A 51 2.05 -1.75 6.05
C TYR A 51 1.43 -0.43 6.51
N HIS A 52 0.36 -0.03 5.84
CA HIS A 52 -0.46 1.09 6.26
C HIS A 52 -1.93 0.82 5.95
N TYR A 53 -2.83 1.39 6.75
CA TYR A 53 -4.26 1.21 6.58
C TYR A 53 -4.96 2.56 6.52
N LEU A 54 -5.74 2.78 5.47
CA LEU A 54 -6.57 3.96 5.32
C LEU A 54 -8.03 3.63 5.61
N ASN A 55 -8.70 4.53 6.32
CA ASN A 55 -10.11 4.44 6.67
C ASN A 55 -10.73 5.84 6.55
N PRO A 56 -10.98 6.31 5.32
CA PRO A 56 -11.49 7.67 5.09
C PRO A 56 -12.92 7.88 5.61
N ARG A 57 -13.66 6.79 5.87
CA ARG A 57 -15.00 6.85 6.44
C ARG A 57 -14.94 7.38 7.88
N GLU A 58 -14.14 6.74 8.72
CA GLU A 58 -14.05 7.07 10.14
C GLU A 58 -12.98 8.13 10.46
N ILE A 59 -11.96 8.27 9.60
CA ILE A 59 -10.79 9.14 9.83
C ILE A 59 -10.66 10.09 8.64
N SER A 60 -10.98 11.37 8.86
CA SER A 60 -11.04 12.35 7.78
C SER A 60 -9.67 12.67 7.17
N GLU A 61 -8.61 12.50 7.95
CA GLU A 61 -7.22 12.66 7.56
C GLU A 61 -6.74 11.57 6.62
N HIS A 62 -7.44 10.43 6.55
CA HIS A 62 -7.17 9.35 5.59
C HIS A 62 -7.80 9.61 4.21
N ARG A 63 -8.49 10.74 4.02
CA ARG A 63 -9.09 11.15 2.75
C ARG A 63 -8.06 11.80 1.84
N GLY A 64 -8.22 11.60 0.54
CA GLY A 64 -7.35 12.21 -0.47
C GLY A 64 -5.93 11.65 -0.46
N GLU A 65 -5.00 12.44 -1.00
CA GLU A 65 -3.61 12.03 -1.15
C GLU A 65 -2.84 12.02 0.16
N GLN A 66 -2.07 10.97 0.35
CA GLN A 66 -1.16 10.73 1.47
C GLN A 66 0.24 10.46 0.92
N SER A 67 1.27 10.68 1.73
CA SER A 67 2.67 10.42 1.38
C SER A 67 3.33 9.53 2.42
N TRP A 68 4.10 8.55 1.96
CA TRP A 68 4.80 7.59 2.82
C TRP A 68 6.26 7.46 2.41
N SER A 69 7.11 7.24 3.42
CA SER A 69 8.53 6.92 3.27
C SER A 69 8.87 5.79 4.23
N THR A 70 9.48 4.73 3.74
CA THR A 70 9.98 3.62 4.56
C THR A 70 11.36 3.20 4.09
N SER A 71 12.20 2.75 5.02
CA SER A 71 13.53 2.22 4.70
C SER A 71 13.62 0.77 5.14
N PHE A 72 14.25 -0.07 4.33
CA PHE A 72 14.42 -1.50 4.60
C PHE A 72 15.72 -2.02 3.97
N THR A 73 16.24 -3.11 4.51
CA THR A 73 17.46 -3.77 4.00
C THR A 73 17.09 -5.12 3.38
N LEU A 74 17.62 -5.37 2.18
CA LEU A 74 17.53 -6.66 1.51
C LEU A 74 18.87 -7.38 1.59
N ASN A 75 18.88 -8.57 2.20
CA ASN A 75 20.11 -9.37 2.33
C ASN A 75 20.55 -10.01 1.00
N ASN A 76 19.60 -10.21 0.08
CA ASN A 76 19.82 -10.80 -1.24
C ASN A 76 18.99 -10.02 -2.27
N PRO A 77 19.40 -9.99 -3.55
CA PRO A 77 18.54 -9.50 -4.62
C PRO A 77 17.22 -10.27 -4.62
N THR A 78 16.10 -9.55 -4.55
CA THR A 78 14.78 -10.20 -4.47
C THR A 78 13.68 -9.34 -5.07
N ARG A 79 12.52 -9.97 -5.30
CA ARG A 79 11.29 -9.30 -5.70
C ARG A 79 10.59 -8.72 -4.49
N VAL A 80 10.17 -7.47 -4.61
CA VAL A 80 9.21 -6.84 -3.70
C VAL A 80 7.91 -6.55 -4.42
N VAL A 81 6.79 -6.67 -3.70
CA VAL A 81 5.43 -6.48 -4.20
C VAL A 81 4.78 -5.37 -3.38
N LEU A 82 4.42 -4.30 -4.06
CA LEU A 82 3.59 -3.22 -3.54
C LEU A 82 2.12 -3.49 -3.92
N GLU A 83 1.25 -3.59 -2.94
CA GLU A 83 -0.14 -4.01 -3.12
C GLU A 83 -1.11 -3.11 -2.37
N VAL A 84 -2.32 -3.02 -2.91
CA VAL A 84 -3.50 -2.51 -2.21
C VAL A 84 -4.44 -3.68 -1.99
N GLY A 85 -4.74 -3.97 -0.73
CA GLY A 85 -5.72 -4.97 -0.33
C GLY A 85 -7.02 -4.31 0.14
N PRO A 86 -8.12 -5.09 0.17
CA PRO A 86 -9.38 -4.59 0.69
C PRO A 86 -9.30 -4.25 2.18
N GLY A 87 -10.27 -3.49 2.66
CA GLY A 87 -10.48 -3.25 4.08
C GLY A 87 -10.85 -4.52 4.88
N PRO A 88 -11.11 -4.38 6.19
CA PRO A 88 -11.36 -5.48 7.13
C PRO A 88 -12.50 -6.43 6.74
N HIS A 89 -13.46 -5.97 5.94
CA HIS A 89 -14.57 -6.79 5.47
C HIS A 89 -14.29 -7.50 4.14
N GLY A 90 -13.09 -7.33 3.57
CA GLY A 90 -12.65 -8.03 2.36
C GLY A 90 -13.39 -7.63 1.08
N ASN A 91 -14.14 -6.52 1.11
CA ASN A 91 -14.96 -6.08 -0.02
C ASN A 91 -14.31 -4.90 -0.76
N GLY A 92 -13.59 -5.22 -1.83
CA GLY A 92 -12.92 -4.22 -2.69
C GLY A 92 -13.82 -3.42 -3.63
N GLY A 93 -15.16 -3.54 -3.55
CA GLY A 93 -16.08 -2.97 -4.54
C GLY A 93 -16.04 -1.43 -4.66
N THR A 94 -15.62 -0.75 -3.58
CA THR A 94 -15.53 0.71 -3.51
C THR A 94 -14.15 1.22 -3.08
N ASP A 95 -13.15 0.34 -3.14
CA ASP A 95 -11.78 0.62 -2.71
C ASP A 95 -10.99 1.28 -3.84
N TRP A 96 -11.46 2.45 -4.26
CA TRP A 96 -10.88 3.19 -5.38
C TRP A 96 -9.64 3.94 -4.92
N PHE A 97 -8.52 3.22 -4.88
CA PHE A 97 -7.22 3.73 -4.53
C PHE A 97 -6.34 3.95 -5.77
N TYR A 98 -5.46 4.95 -5.71
CA TYR A 98 -4.40 5.17 -6.70
C TYR A 98 -3.04 5.32 -6.03
N PHE A 99 -2.00 4.84 -6.71
CA PHE A 99 -0.61 5.18 -6.36
C PHE A 99 -0.11 6.35 -7.20
N ALA A 100 0.81 7.12 -6.63
CA ALA A 100 1.54 8.20 -7.28
C ALA A 100 3.00 8.25 -6.79
N ASN A 101 3.89 8.84 -7.59
CA ASN A 101 5.29 9.14 -7.20
C ASN A 101 6.07 7.96 -6.56
N ILE A 102 5.91 6.73 -7.06
CA ILE A 102 6.62 5.56 -6.53
C ILE A 102 8.09 5.62 -6.94
N GLN A 103 8.99 5.63 -5.96
CA GLN A 103 10.44 5.63 -6.16
C GLN A 103 11.14 4.76 -5.11
N PHE A 104 12.13 4.00 -5.55
CA PHE A 104 13.12 3.36 -4.68
C PHE A 104 14.46 4.09 -4.83
N GLU A 105 15.07 4.43 -3.70
CA GLU A 105 16.43 4.99 -3.57
C GLU A 105 17.37 3.98 -2.94
#